data_AF-A0A7S2VY76-F1
#
_entry.id   AF-A0A7S2VY76-F1
#
_cell.length_a   1.000
_cell.length_b   1.000
_cell.length_c   1.000
_cell.angle_alpha   90.00
_cell.angle_beta   90.00
_cell.angle_gamma   90.00
#
_symmetry.space_group_name_H-M   'P 1'
#
loop_
_entity.id
_entity.type
_entity.pdbx_description
1 polymer ?
#
loop_
_entity_poly.entity_id
_entity_poly.type
_entity_poly.pdbx_seq_one_letter_code
_entity_poly.pdbx_strand_id
1 'polypeptide(L)'
;NHNTKAPLAIMQISHPGRQCPLACTRFEISPVSPSSAQQARLLLPGRLGGLVGKLFIKDARSLKTHEVPGIVQQYSTAARLAEEAGWDGISIHGAHGYLVAQFLSPSANQRQDEYGKCKRGRRTILTEIIAAIRRSTKPEFVVGVKLNTKDKSSEGEAREKECMDLIQTLVDSEQLDFIELSGGGFEDPFFLKEDKTTGVSGGAYFVSFAQRMKNEINDLTTNSS
;
A
#
# COMPACT_ATOMS: atom_id res chain seq x y z
N ASN A 1 41.47 -2.98 4.87
CA ASN A 1 40.64 -2.03 4.08
C ASN A 1 39.21 -2.54 3.98
N HIS A 2 38.39 -2.32 5.01
CA HIS A 2 36.95 -2.45 4.83
C HIS A 2 36.50 -1.30 3.94
N ASN A 3 36.20 -1.60 2.69
CA ASN A 3 35.49 -0.71 1.78
C ASN A 3 34.06 -0.57 2.32
N THR A 4 33.87 0.27 3.32
CA THR A 4 32.57 0.51 3.97
C THR A 4 31.74 1.39 3.05
N LYS A 5 31.10 0.81 2.03
CA LYS A 5 29.95 1.47 1.39
C LYS A 5 28.93 1.74 2.50
N ALA A 6 28.53 2.98 2.65
CA ALA A 6 27.45 3.34 3.57
C ALA A 6 26.20 2.51 3.23
N PRO A 7 25.40 2.11 4.24
CA PRO A 7 24.15 1.42 3.97
C PRO A 7 23.21 2.32 3.17
N LEU A 8 22.36 1.72 2.33
CA LEU A 8 21.32 2.46 1.63
C LEU A 8 20.30 2.99 2.63
N ALA A 9 19.97 4.27 2.53
CA ALA A 9 18.89 4.92 3.25
C ALA A 9 17.65 5.02 2.34
N ILE A 10 16.59 4.27 2.69
CA ILE A 10 15.33 4.23 1.95
C ILE A 10 14.20 4.81 2.80
N MET A 11 13.50 5.83 2.29
CA MET A 11 12.38 6.45 3.00
C MET A 11 11.04 5.84 2.60
N GLN A 12 10.25 5.38 3.56
CA GLN A 12 8.87 4.99 3.27
C GLN A 12 7.96 6.22 3.18
N ILE A 13 7.30 6.39 2.04
CA ILE A 13 6.30 7.45 1.82
C ILE A 13 4.89 6.85 1.85
N SER A 14 3.96 7.56 2.51
CA SER A 14 2.61 7.04 2.74
C SER A 14 1.55 8.13 2.69
N HIS A 15 0.33 7.72 2.39
CA HIS A 15 -0.87 8.53 2.57
C HIS A 15 -1.90 7.71 3.37
N PRO A 16 -2.37 8.17 4.53
CA PRO A 16 -3.21 7.37 5.43
C PRO A 16 -4.63 7.09 4.92
N GLY A 17 -5.07 7.78 3.86
CA GLY A 17 -6.44 7.73 3.35
C GLY A 17 -7.49 7.88 4.46
N ARG A 18 -8.46 6.96 4.50
CA ARG A 18 -9.52 6.92 5.54
C ARG A 18 -9.03 6.71 6.98
N GLN A 19 -7.75 6.40 7.21
CA GLN A 19 -7.21 6.18 8.55
C GLN A 19 -6.57 7.44 9.15
N CYS A 20 -6.58 8.57 8.43
CA CYS A 20 -5.93 9.79 8.88
C CYS A 20 -6.59 10.30 10.17
N PRO A 21 -5.85 10.42 11.29
CA PRO A 21 -6.36 11.06 12.49
C PRO A 21 -6.69 12.53 12.20
N LEU A 22 -7.81 13.04 12.69
CA LEU A 22 -8.20 14.45 12.49
C LEU A 22 -7.18 15.47 13.00
N ALA A 23 -6.41 15.11 14.02
CA ALA A 23 -5.32 15.97 14.50
C ALA A 23 -4.29 16.25 13.38
N CYS A 24 -4.07 15.30 12.47
CA CYS A 24 -3.19 15.47 11.31
C CYS A 24 -3.79 16.37 10.23
N THR A 25 -5.11 16.60 10.23
CA THR A 25 -5.80 17.47 9.27
C THR A 25 -6.13 18.86 9.84
N ARG A 26 -5.56 19.20 11.01
CA ARG A 26 -5.87 20.41 11.78
C ARG A 26 -7.37 20.59 12.04
N PHE A 27 -8.12 19.49 12.05
CA PHE A 27 -9.58 19.45 12.13
C PHE A 27 -10.32 20.15 10.96
N GLU A 28 -9.59 20.68 9.97
CA GLU A 28 -10.14 21.45 8.86
C GLU A 28 -10.46 20.56 7.67
N ILE A 29 -9.55 19.64 7.33
CA ILE A 29 -9.65 18.82 6.12
C ILE A 29 -10.26 17.45 6.44
N SER A 30 -11.27 17.05 5.68
CA SER A 30 -11.79 15.68 5.75
C SER A 30 -10.78 14.72 5.11
N PRO A 31 -10.45 13.58 5.77
CA PRO A 31 -9.64 12.55 5.13
C PRO A 31 -10.29 12.05 3.84
N VAL A 32 -9.49 11.45 2.97
CA VAL A 32 -9.92 10.99 1.65
C VAL A 32 -9.76 9.49 1.49
N SER A 33 -10.57 8.88 0.63
CA SER A 33 -10.54 7.45 0.33
C SER A 33 -11.01 7.17 -1.09
N PRO A 34 -10.77 5.98 -1.66
CA PRO A 34 -11.30 5.63 -2.97
C PRO A 34 -12.84 5.60 -3.00
N SER A 35 -13.49 5.25 -1.89
CA SER A 35 -14.94 5.23 -1.75
C SER A 35 -15.34 5.73 -0.36
N SER A 36 -16.53 6.33 -0.25
CA SER A 36 -17.03 6.88 1.02
C SER A 36 -17.01 5.82 2.12
N ALA A 37 -16.33 6.10 3.23
CA ALA A 37 -16.19 5.17 4.34
C ALA A 37 -16.47 5.89 5.66
N GLN A 38 -17.34 5.30 6.48
CA GLN A 38 -17.62 5.80 7.83
C GLN A 38 -16.42 5.50 8.73
N GLN A 39 -15.67 6.53 9.12
CA GLN A 39 -14.51 6.37 10.01
C GLN A 39 -14.94 6.13 11.46
N ALA A 40 -16.10 6.67 11.86
CA ALA A 40 -16.59 6.63 13.24
C ALA A 40 -16.85 5.22 13.79
N ARG A 41 -17.00 4.21 12.94
CA ARG A 41 -17.17 2.80 13.36
C ARG A 41 -15.86 2.08 13.67
N LEU A 42 -14.72 2.64 13.27
CA LEU A 42 -13.46 1.90 13.22
C LEU A 42 -12.59 2.07 14.48
N LEU A 43 -12.75 3.18 15.21
CA LEU A 43 -11.89 3.54 16.36
C LEU A 43 -12.46 3.16 17.73
N LEU A 44 -13.79 3.06 17.89
CA LEU A 44 -14.42 2.70 19.17
C LEU A 44 -15.53 1.68 18.95
N PRO A 45 -15.37 0.42 19.38
CA PRO A 45 -16.43 -0.59 19.27
C PRO A 45 -17.65 -0.23 20.14
N GLY A 46 -18.85 -0.53 19.64
CA GLY A 46 -20.12 -0.36 20.37
C GLY A 46 -20.93 0.89 20.00
N ARG A 47 -22.21 0.91 20.41
CA ARG A 47 -23.17 1.99 20.07
C ARG A 47 -22.76 3.35 20.67
N LEU A 48 -22.07 3.35 21.81
CA LEU A 48 -21.56 4.56 22.47
C LEU A 48 -20.35 5.14 21.73
N GLY A 49 -19.44 4.29 21.27
CA GLY A 49 -18.27 4.65 20.46
C GLY A 49 -18.66 5.29 19.12
N GLY A 50 -19.71 4.77 18.46
CA GLY A 50 -20.22 5.33 17.21
C GLY A 50 -20.88 6.71 17.35
N LEU A 51 -21.40 7.07 18.53
CA LEU A 51 -22.02 8.38 18.77
C LEU A 51 -20.97 9.45 19.10
N VAL A 52 -20.00 9.12 19.97
CA VAL A 52 -18.87 9.99 20.30
C VAL A 52 -17.95 10.14 19.09
N GLY A 53 -17.69 9.05 18.37
CA GLY A 53 -16.90 9.06 17.14
C GLY A 53 -17.49 9.97 16.07
N LYS A 54 -18.80 10.00 15.86
CA LYS A 54 -19.43 10.92 14.88
C LYS A 54 -19.28 12.40 15.21
N LEU A 55 -19.14 12.75 16.49
CA LEU A 55 -18.99 14.15 16.92
C LEU A 55 -17.55 14.67 16.73
N PHE A 56 -16.57 13.77 16.77
CA PHE A 56 -15.14 14.10 16.75
C PHE A 56 -14.37 13.43 15.61
N ILE A 57 -15.03 12.77 14.65
CA ILE A 57 -14.43 12.07 13.49
C ILE A 57 -15.19 12.47 12.22
N LYS A 58 -14.51 13.17 11.29
CA LYS A 58 -15.05 13.46 9.95
C LYS A 58 -14.94 12.19 9.10
N ASP A 59 -16.04 11.79 8.47
CA ASP A 59 -16.05 10.67 7.55
C ASP A 59 -15.08 10.91 6.38
N ALA A 60 -14.50 9.82 5.87
CA ALA A 60 -13.62 9.92 4.71
C ALA A 60 -14.45 10.24 3.47
N ARG A 61 -14.09 11.33 2.80
CA ARG A 61 -14.71 11.71 1.53
C ARG A 61 -14.14 10.86 0.41
N SER A 62 -15.00 10.36 -0.46
CA SER A 62 -14.57 9.73 -1.71
C SER A 62 -13.80 10.73 -2.58
N LEU A 63 -12.61 10.34 -3.04
CA LEU A 63 -11.87 11.08 -4.07
C LEU A 63 -12.71 11.13 -5.35
N LYS A 64 -12.82 12.29 -5.97
CA LYS A 64 -13.34 12.43 -7.33
C LYS A 64 -12.27 11.95 -8.31
N THR A 65 -12.67 11.44 -9.46
CA THR A 65 -11.76 10.90 -10.48
C THR A 65 -10.66 11.90 -10.86
N HIS A 66 -11.02 13.17 -11.07
CA HIS A 66 -10.07 14.23 -11.40
C HIS A 66 -9.12 14.62 -10.25
N GLU A 67 -9.36 14.17 -9.01
CA GLU A 67 -8.46 14.43 -7.87
C GLU A 67 -7.35 13.38 -7.78
N VAL A 68 -7.52 12.19 -8.38
CA VAL A 68 -6.55 11.09 -8.29
C VAL A 68 -5.19 11.47 -8.91
N PRO A 69 -5.10 12.15 -10.06
CA PRO A 69 -3.82 12.64 -10.58
C PRO A 69 -3.08 13.58 -9.61
N GLY A 70 -3.81 14.33 -8.79
CA GLY A 70 -3.21 15.15 -7.74
C GLY A 70 -2.53 14.33 -6.65
N ILE A 71 -3.11 13.19 -6.25
CA ILE A 71 -2.49 12.24 -5.32
C ILE A 71 -1.23 11.64 -5.95
N VAL A 72 -1.27 11.23 -7.21
CA VAL A 72 -0.10 10.73 -7.95
C VAL A 72 1.04 11.76 -7.94
N GLN A 73 0.72 13.03 -8.20
CA GLN A 73 1.69 14.12 -8.19
C GLN A 73 2.30 14.35 -6.80
N GLN A 74 1.53 14.17 -5.71
CA GLN A 74 2.05 14.27 -4.35
C GLN A 74 3.09 13.20 -4.04
N TYR A 75 2.88 11.94 -4.46
CA TYR A 75 3.87 10.88 -4.32
C TYR A 75 5.15 11.16 -5.13
N SER A 76 5.01 11.57 -6.40
CA SER A 76 6.16 11.96 -7.24
C SER A 76 6.92 13.13 -6.63
N THR A 77 6.22 14.15 -6.12
CA THR A 77 6.85 15.29 -5.44
C THR A 77 7.59 14.85 -4.18
N ALA A 78 7.01 13.96 -3.37
CA ALA A 78 7.66 13.44 -2.17
C ALA A 78 8.94 12.65 -2.51
N ALA A 79 8.92 11.84 -3.57
CA ALA A 79 10.09 11.09 -4.01
C ALA A 79 11.20 12.02 -4.53
N ARG A 80 10.87 13.04 -5.33
CA ARG A 80 11.84 14.05 -5.77
C ARG A 80 12.46 14.80 -4.59
N LEU A 81 11.65 15.19 -3.61
CA LEU A 81 12.16 15.85 -2.39
C LEU A 81 13.05 14.91 -1.56
N ALA A 82 12.77 13.61 -1.55
CA ALA A 82 13.62 12.61 -0.90
C ALA A 82 15.00 12.52 -1.57
N GLU A 83 15.02 12.47 -2.91
CA GLU A 83 16.24 12.49 -3.70
C GLU A 83 17.05 13.76 -3.46
N GLU A 84 16.40 14.94 -3.48
CA GLU A 84 17.04 16.23 -3.20
C GLU A 84 17.60 16.31 -1.77
N ALA A 85 16.98 15.62 -0.82
CA ALA A 85 17.44 15.52 0.56
C ALA A 85 18.56 14.48 0.77
N GLY A 86 18.97 13.75 -0.28
CA GLY A 86 20.08 12.80 -0.24
C GLY A 86 19.71 11.38 0.20
N TRP A 87 18.43 11.00 0.16
CA TRP A 87 18.05 9.59 0.31
C TRP A 87 18.43 8.79 -0.93
N ASP A 88 18.77 7.51 -0.76
CA ASP A 88 19.09 6.61 -1.87
C ASP A 88 17.83 6.14 -2.61
N GLY A 89 16.66 6.26 -1.99
CA GLY A 89 15.40 5.82 -2.57
C GLY A 89 14.19 5.96 -1.66
N ILE A 90 13.06 5.47 -2.17
CA ILE A 90 11.80 5.38 -1.42
C ILE A 90 11.18 3.99 -1.46
N SER A 91 10.25 3.76 -0.53
CA SER A 91 9.27 2.67 -0.58
C SER A 91 7.85 3.25 -0.53
N ILE A 92 7.02 2.91 -1.52
CA ILE A 92 5.60 3.30 -1.56
C ILE A 92 4.83 2.41 -0.58
N HIS A 93 4.13 3.00 0.38
CA HIS A 93 3.32 2.23 1.32
C HIS A 93 1.95 1.82 0.73
N GLY A 94 1.92 0.65 0.08
CA GLY A 94 0.74 -0.01 -0.48
C GLY A 94 0.11 -1.08 0.41
N ALA A 95 0.28 -0.97 1.72
CA ALA A 95 -0.08 -1.99 2.70
C ALA A 95 -0.92 -1.41 3.86
N HIS A 96 -1.35 -2.28 4.77
CA HIS A 96 -1.99 -1.97 6.06
C HIS A 96 -3.25 -1.08 5.99
N GLY A 97 -3.92 -1.09 4.84
CA GLY A 97 -5.11 -0.28 4.60
C GLY A 97 -4.84 1.21 4.42
N TYR A 98 -3.60 1.65 4.17
CA TYR A 98 -3.29 3.02 3.72
C TYR A 98 -3.93 3.29 2.35
N LEU A 99 -3.89 4.54 1.86
CA LEU A 99 -4.66 4.95 0.68
C LEU A 99 -4.43 4.04 -0.53
N VAL A 100 -3.18 3.70 -0.85
CA VAL A 100 -2.87 2.79 -1.97
C VAL A 100 -3.46 1.40 -1.72
N ALA A 101 -3.33 0.85 -0.51
CA ALA A 101 -3.97 -0.42 -0.14
C ALA A 101 -5.52 -0.34 -0.22
N GLN A 102 -6.12 0.81 0.12
CA GLN A 102 -7.56 1.03 -0.03
C GLN A 102 -7.98 0.94 -1.49
N PHE A 103 -7.20 1.51 -2.43
CA PHE A 103 -7.49 1.41 -3.86
C PHE A 103 -7.36 -0.02 -4.38
N LEU A 104 -6.34 -0.77 -3.94
CA LEU A 104 -6.11 -2.15 -4.35
C LEU A 104 -7.19 -3.10 -3.84
N SER A 105 -7.76 -2.82 -2.67
CA SER A 105 -8.74 -3.70 -2.03
C SER A 105 -10.16 -3.57 -2.62
N PRO A 106 -10.79 -4.68 -3.05
CA PRO A 106 -12.18 -4.67 -3.52
C PRO A 106 -13.20 -4.37 -2.41
N SER A 107 -12.84 -4.53 -1.13
CA SER A 107 -13.76 -4.19 -0.02
C SER A 107 -13.74 -2.70 0.30
N ALA A 108 -12.61 -2.02 0.08
CA ALA A 108 -12.46 -0.58 0.35
C ALA A 108 -12.70 0.30 -0.89
N ASN A 109 -12.53 -0.23 -2.10
CA ASN A 109 -12.72 0.48 -3.36
C ASN A 109 -13.94 -0.04 -4.13
N GLN A 110 -15.05 0.68 -4.02
CA GLN A 110 -16.33 0.44 -4.70
C GLN A 110 -16.55 1.38 -5.90
N ARG A 111 -15.48 1.99 -6.43
CA ARG A 111 -15.58 2.94 -7.55
C ARG A 111 -16.03 2.24 -8.82
N GLN A 112 -16.78 2.96 -9.64
CA GLN A 112 -17.28 2.51 -10.94
C GLN A 112 -16.51 3.15 -12.12
N ASP A 113 -15.43 3.89 -11.82
CA ASP A 113 -14.58 4.55 -12.81
C ASP A 113 -13.29 3.75 -13.10
N GLU A 114 -12.37 4.32 -13.86
CA GLU A 114 -11.10 3.70 -14.24
C GLU A 114 -10.21 3.29 -13.06
N TYR A 115 -10.46 3.80 -11.86
CA TYR A 115 -9.70 3.49 -10.65
C TYR A 115 -10.33 2.40 -9.76
N GLY A 116 -11.47 1.79 -10.16
CA GLY A 116 -12.05 0.70 -9.37
C GLY A 116 -12.98 -0.28 -10.07
N LYS A 117 -13.47 0.05 -11.29
CA LYS A 117 -14.45 -0.76 -12.03
C LYS A 117 -14.02 -2.22 -12.29
N CYS A 118 -12.73 -2.53 -12.26
CA CYS A 118 -12.20 -3.88 -12.43
C CYS A 118 -10.86 -4.05 -11.70
N LYS A 119 -10.33 -5.28 -11.67
CA LYS A 119 -9.02 -5.60 -11.07
C LYS A 119 -7.91 -4.68 -11.59
N ARG A 120 -7.82 -4.50 -12.92
CA ARG A 120 -6.84 -3.59 -13.54
C ARG A 120 -7.01 -2.15 -13.05
N GLY A 121 -8.25 -1.68 -12.98
CA GLY A 121 -8.56 -0.32 -12.53
C GLY A 121 -8.13 -0.04 -11.09
N ARG A 122 -8.31 -1.00 -10.18
CA ARG A 122 -7.83 -0.88 -8.79
C ARG A 122 -6.31 -0.72 -8.67
N ARG A 123 -5.55 -1.25 -9.64
CA ARG A 123 -4.08 -1.18 -9.69
C ARG A 123 -3.57 0.11 -10.34
N THR A 124 -4.40 0.79 -11.13
CA THR A 124 -4.03 1.97 -11.94
C THR A 124 -3.30 3.03 -11.12
N ILE A 125 -3.81 3.39 -9.94
CA ILE A 125 -3.18 4.42 -9.11
C ILE A 125 -1.74 4.05 -8.71
N LEU A 126 -1.48 2.79 -8.38
CA LEU A 126 -0.14 2.35 -7.99
C LEU A 126 0.81 2.42 -9.18
N THR A 127 0.37 1.95 -10.35
CA THR A 127 1.18 2.02 -11.57
C THR A 127 1.44 3.46 -12.01
N GLU A 128 0.45 4.35 -11.85
CA GLU A 128 0.62 5.78 -12.14
C GLU A 128 1.60 6.45 -11.17
N ILE A 129 1.55 6.12 -9.88
CA ILE A 129 2.51 6.58 -8.87
C ILE A 129 3.92 6.15 -9.23
N ILE A 130 4.13 4.86 -9.52
CA ILE A 130 5.46 4.32 -9.87
C ILE A 130 6.01 5.03 -11.10
N ALA A 131 5.21 5.14 -12.15
CA ALA A 131 5.62 5.79 -13.39
C ALA A 131 5.90 7.28 -13.20
N ALA A 132 5.12 7.98 -12.36
CA ALA A 132 5.36 9.39 -12.06
C ALA A 132 6.65 9.59 -11.27
N ILE A 133 6.94 8.72 -10.28
CA ILE A 133 8.20 8.75 -9.52
C ILE A 133 9.38 8.54 -10.47
N ARG A 134 9.35 7.49 -11.30
CA ARG A 134 10.43 7.21 -12.27
C ARG A 134 10.69 8.32 -13.27
N ARG A 135 9.66 9.09 -13.66
CA ARG A 135 9.84 10.28 -14.51
C ARG A 135 10.45 11.48 -13.78
N SER A 136 10.38 11.51 -12.45
CA SER A 136 10.74 12.67 -11.63
C SER A 136 12.04 12.52 -10.83
N THR A 137 12.63 11.32 -10.81
CA THR A 137 13.87 11.00 -10.11
C THR A 137 14.91 10.45 -11.09
N LYS A 138 16.17 10.39 -10.68
CA LYS A 138 17.25 9.81 -11.48
C LYS A 138 17.05 8.29 -11.66
N PRO A 139 17.61 7.69 -12.72
CA PRO A 139 17.55 6.24 -12.93
C PRO A 139 18.09 5.42 -11.76
N GLU A 140 19.11 5.92 -11.05
CA GLU A 140 19.75 5.25 -9.92
C GLU A 140 18.96 5.34 -8.61
N PHE A 141 17.93 6.21 -8.55
CA PHE A 141 17.11 6.38 -7.36
C PHE A 141 16.25 5.13 -7.12
N VAL A 142 16.41 4.49 -5.96
CA VAL A 142 15.75 3.22 -5.67
C VAL A 142 14.26 3.44 -5.42
N VAL A 143 13.41 2.69 -6.12
CA VAL A 143 11.95 2.72 -5.97
C VAL A 143 11.45 1.33 -5.61
N GLY A 144 10.95 1.20 -4.39
CA GLY A 144 10.27 0.00 -3.91
C GLY A 144 8.80 0.22 -3.60
N VAL A 145 8.11 -0.89 -3.34
CA VAL A 145 6.72 -0.87 -2.86
C VAL A 145 6.53 -1.89 -1.75
N LYS A 146 5.75 -1.53 -0.73
CA LYS A 146 5.30 -2.44 0.32
C LYS A 146 3.85 -2.86 0.07
N LEU A 147 3.58 -4.17 -0.01
CA LEU A 147 2.25 -4.71 -0.34
C LEU A 147 1.71 -5.65 0.75
N ASN A 148 0.38 -5.70 0.87
CA ASN A 148 -0.32 -6.68 1.70
C ASN A 148 -0.51 -8.01 0.95
N THR A 149 -0.02 -9.09 1.56
CA THR A 149 -0.27 -10.47 1.14
C THR A 149 -1.61 -10.99 1.66
N LYS A 150 -2.19 -10.37 2.70
CA LYS A 150 -3.48 -10.76 3.30
C LYS A 150 -4.24 -9.56 3.88
N ASP A 151 -5.55 -9.49 3.63
CA ASP A 151 -6.52 -8.57 4.26
C ASP A 151 -7.74 -9.38 4.75
N LYS A 152 -8.35 -8.98 5.88
CA LYS A 152 -9.44 -9.72 6.56
C LYS A 152 -10.69 -9.99 5.71
N SER A 153 -10.92 -9.20 4.65
CA SER A 153 -12.16 -9.30 3.85
C SER A 153 -12.21 -10.48 2.88
N SER A 154 -11.15 -11.28 2.77
CA SER A 154 -11.10 -12.45 1.88
C SER A 154 -10.00 -13.41 2.31
N GLU A 155 -10.35 -14.43 3.09
CA GLU A 155 -9.48 -15.59 3.31
C GLU A 155 -9.52 -16.51 2.07
N GLY A 156 -8.39 -17.11 1.69
CA GLY A 156 -8.31 -18.16 0.67
C GLY A 156 -7.46 -17.86 -0.57
N GLU A 157 -7.31 -18.89 -1.42
CA GLU A 157 -6.43 -18.93 -2.60
C GLU A 157 -6.66 -17.80 -3.61
N ALA A 158 -7.90 -17.30 -3.72
CA ALA A 158 -8.25 -16.24 -4.66
C ALA A 158 -7.49 -14.92 -4.41
N ARG A 159 -7.21 -14.59 -3.13
CA ARG A 159 -6.49 -13.37 -2.76
C ARG A 159 -4.99 -13.53 -2.93
N GLU A 160 -4.45 -14.72 -2.64
CA GLU A 160 -3.05 -15.05 -2.96
C GLU A 160 -2.84 -14.90 -4.47
N LYS A 161 -3.73 -15.45 -5.30
CA LYS A 161 -3.68 -15.28 -6.76
C LYS A 161 -3.79 -13.82 -7.20
N GLU A 162 -4.68 -13.02 -6.61
CA GLU A 162 -4.77 -11.58 -6.95
C GLU A 162 -3.51 -10.80 -6.54
N CYS A 163 -2.86 -11.19 -5.44
CA CYS A 163 -1.57 -10.66 -5.02
C CYS A 163 -0.47 -11.04 -6.01
N MET A 164 -0.41 -12.32 -6.42
CA MET A 164 0.52 -12.80 -7.46
C MET A 164 0.33 -12.06 -8.78
N ASP A 165 -0.91 -11.94 -9.26
CA ASP A 165 -1.24 -11.21 -10.48
C ASP A 165 -0.77 -9.75 -10.42
N LEU A 166 -0.88 -9.10 -9.24
CA LEU A 166 -0.38 -7.75 -9.03
C LEU A 166 1.14 -7.71 -9.05
N ILE A 167 1.80 -8.62 -8.34
CA ILE A 167 3.25 -8.69 -8.27
C ILE A 167 3.85 -8.96 -9.65
N GLN A 168 3.25 -9.87 -10.43
CA GLN A 168 3.66 -10.11 -11.81
C GLN A 168 3.52 -8.84 -12.66
N THR A 169 2.38 -8.15 -12.58
CA THR A 169 2.17 -6.86 -13.29
C THR A 169 3.27 -5.84 -12.93
N LEU A 170 3.72 -5.83 -11.67
CA LEU A 170 4.74 -4.91 -11.19
C LEU A 170 6.15 -5.31 -11.62
N VAL A 171 6.46 -6.61 -11.63
CA VAL A 171 7.74 -7.14 -12.12
C VAL A 171 7.86 -6.91 -13.63
N ASP A 172 6.84 -7.24 -14.41
CA ASP A 172 6.79 -7.04 -15.86
C ASP A 172 6.93 -5.56 -16.26
N SER A 173 6.61 -4.65 -15.33
CA SER A 173 6.75 -3.22 -15.57
C SER A 173 8.20 -2.73 -15.58
N GLU A 174 9.14 -3.52 -15.04
CA GLU A 174 10.57 -3.20 -14.88
C GLU A 174 10.86 -1.84 -14.24
N GLN A 175 9.92 -1.33 -13.45
CA GLN A 175 10.00 0.00 -12.85
C GLN A 175 10.23 -0.03 -11.34
N LEU A 176 10.42 -1.19 -10.71
CA LEU A 176 10.67 -1.33 -9.29
C LEU A 176 11.98 -2.07 -9.02
N ASP A 177 12.71 -1.62 -8.01
CA ASP A 177 13.96 -2.24 -7.57
C ASP A 177 13.71 -3.33 -6.52
N PHE A 178 12.64 -3.21 -5.74
CA PHE A 178 12.23 -4.24 -4.78
C PHE A 178 10.75 -4.20 -4.45
N ILE A 179 10.23 -5.35 -4.01
CA ILE A 179 8.87 -5.50 -3.46
C ILE A 179 9.01 -6.04 -2.03
N GLU A 180 8.53 -5.26 -1.07
CA GLU A 180 8.43 -5.67 0.33
C GLU A 180 7.04 -6.26 0.60
N LEU A 181 7.01 -7.43 1.24
CA LEU A 181 5.78 -8.13 1.55
C LEU A 181 5.44 -7.98 3.02
N SER A 182 4.18 -7.66 3.27
CA SER A 182 3.62 -7.50 4.59
C SER A 182 2.27 -8.19 4.66
N GLY A 183 1.71 -8.42 5.85
CA GLY A 183 0.36 -8.97 5.97
C GLY A 183 -0.30 -8.56 7.26
N GLY A 184 -1.62 -8.35 7.21
CA GLY A 184 -2.35 -7.64 8.26
C GLY A 184 -2.82 -6.27 7.77
N GLY A 185 -3.96 -5.84 8.28
CA GLY A 185 -4.59 -4.57 7.92
C GLY A 185 -4.98 -3.81 9.18
N PHE A 186 -5.43 -2.56 9.06
CA PHE A 186 -5.94 -1.80 10.20
C PHE A 186 -7.11 -2.49 10.92
N GLU A 187 -7.89 -3.30 10.20
CA GLU A 187 -9.01 -4.08 10.72
C GLU A 187 -8.55 -5.42 11.38
N ASP A 188 -7.29 -5.81 11.22
CA ASP A 188 -6.63 -6.90 11.95
C ASP A 188 -5.10 -6.71 11.95
N PRO A 189 -4.55 -6.08 12.99
CA PRO A 189 -3.12 -5.94 13.11
C PRO A 189 -2.53 -7.31 13.49
N PHE A 190 -2.34 -8.18 12.50
CA PHE A 190 -1.71 -9.48 12.70
C PHE A 190 -0.31 -9.33 13.32
N PHE A 191 0.36 -8.19 13.09
CA PHE A 191 1.62 -7.79 13.75
C PHE A 191 1.52 -7.55 15.27
N LEU A 192 0.32 -7.31 15.80
CA LEU A 192 0.07 -7.12 17.24
C LEU A 192 -0.41 -8.39 17.94
N LYS A 193 -0.70 -9.46 17.19
CA LYS A 193 -1.13 -10.74 17.77
C LYS A 193 0.07 -11.66 17.88
N GLU A 194 0.53 -11.89 19.11
CA GLU A 194 1.31 -13.09 19.42
C GLU A 194 0.42 -14.31 19.14
N ASP A 195 0.73 -15.04 18.08
CA ASP A 195 0.11 -16.33 17.84
C ASP A 195 0.72 -17.36 18.82
N LYS A 196 0.05 -17.55 19.97
CA LYS A 196 0.46 -18.50 21.01
C LYS A 196 0.25 -19.97 20.62
N THR A 197 -0.28 -20.26 19.42
CA THR A 197 -0.73 -21.61 19.07
C THR A 197 0.17 -22.38 18.12
N THR A 198 1.05 -21.72 17.35
CA THR A 198 1.86 -22.41 16.32
C THR A 198 3.36 -22.42 16.59
N GLY A 199 3.86 -21.66 17.57
CA GLY A 199 5.32 -21.53 17.81
C GLY A 199 6.09 -20.93 16.63
N VAL A 200 5.39 -20.55 15.56
CA VAL A 200 5.92 -19.96 14.36
C VAL A 200 5.45 -18.52 14.34
N SER A 201 6.34 -17.60 14.73
CA SER A 201 6.05 -16.17 14.60
C SER A 201 5.66 -15.86 13.15
N GLY A 202 4.72 -14.92 12.94
CA GLY A 202 4.19 -14.57 11.62
C GLY A 202 5.22 -14.24 10.53
N GLY A 203 6.49 -14.05 10.89
CA GLY A 203 7.62 -13.95 9.96
C GLY A 203 7.79 -15.15 9.02
N ALA A 204 7.54 -16.39 9.46
CA ALA A 204 7.79 -17.56 8.60
C ALA A 204 6.76 -17.72 7.46
N TYR A 205 5.54 -17.21 7.64
CA TYR A 205 4.52 -17.21 6.59
C TYR A 205 4.90 -16.28 5.42
N PHE A 206 5.50 -15.12 5.73
CA PHE A 206 5.99 -14.22 4.68
C PHE A 206 7.18 -14.82 3.93
N VAL A 207 8.05 -15.57 4.62
CA VAL A 207 9.20 -16.24 4.00
C VAL A 207 8.75 -17.33 3.03
N SER A 208 7.80 -18.20 3.42
CA SER A 208 7.32 -19.27 2.55
C SER A 208 6.57 -18.72 1.33
N PHE A 209 5.76 -17.67 1.51
CA PHE A 209 5.12 -16.98 0.40
C PHE A 209 6.16 -16.31 -0.52
N ALA A 210 7.09 -15.52 0.02
CA ALA A 210 8.17 -14.89 -0.75
C ALA A 210 9.00 -15.90 -1.55
N GLN A 211 9.31 -17.07 -0.96
CA GLN A 211 10.06 -18.12 -1.64
C GLN A 211 9.28 -18.74 -2.79
N ARG A 212 7.97 -19.03 -2.61
CA ARG A 212 7.11 -19.51 -3.69
C ARG A 212 7.06 -18.51 -4.84
N MET A 213 6.89 -17.24 -4.53
CA MET A 213 6.87 -16.19 -5.55
C MET A 213 8.18 -16.06 -6.31
N LYS A 214 9.31 -16.08 -5.60
CA LYS A 214 10.62 -16.01 -6.24
C LYS A 214 10.81 -17.17 -7.21
N ASN A 215 10.36 -18.38 -6.85
CA ASN A 215 10.43 -19.55 -7.73
C ASN A 215 9.51 -19.36 -8.94
N GLU A 216 8.23 -19.01 -8.74
CA GLU A 216 7.27 -18.81 -9.83
C GLU A 216 7.70 -17.71 -10.82
N ILE A 217 8.24 -16.58 -10.33
CA ILE A 217 8.73 -15.49 -11.18
C ILE A 217 10.00 -15.92 -11.93
N ASN A 218 10.95 -16.57 -11.26
CA ASN A 218 12.17 -17.06 -11.92
C ASN A 218 11.85 -18.07 -13.03
N ASP A 219 10.91 -18.97 -12.78
CA ASP A 219 10.44 -19.94 -13.78
C ASP A 219 9.79 -19.24 -14.99
N LEU A 220 9.14 -18.10 -14.79
CA LEU A 220 8.56 -17.30 -15.88
C LEU A 220 9.60 -16.49 -16.67
N THR A 221 10.62 -15.95 -16.00
CA THR A 221 11.71 -15.21 -16.67
C THR A 221 12.69 -16.12 -17.42
N THR A 222 12.89 -17.36 -16.95
CA THR A 222 13.79 -18.33 -17.59
C THR A 222 13.15 -19.06 -18.77
N ASN A 223 11.81 -19.18 -18.79
CA ASN A 223 11.06 -19.75 -19.92
C ASN A 223 10.71 -18.75 -21.03
N SER A 224 11.08 -17.47 -20.88
CA SER A 224 10.85 -16.41 -21.87
C SER A 224 12.12 -16.04 -22.65
N SER A 225 13.17 -16.86 -22.57
CA SER A 225 14.47 -16.71 -23.27
C SER A 225 14.60 -17.67 -24.46
#